data_AF-A0A2D0AWW5-F1
#
_entry.id   AF-A0A2D0AWW5-F1
#
_cell.length_a   1.000
_cell.length_b   1.000
_cell.length_c   1.000
_cell.angle_alpha   90.00
_cell.angle_beta   90.00
_cell.angle_gamma   90.00
#
_symmetry.space_group_name_H-M   'P 1'
#
loop_
_entity.id
_entity.type
_entity.pdbx_description
1 polymer ?
#
loop_
_entity_poly.entity_id
_entity_poly.type
_entity_poly.pdbx_seq_one_letter_code
_entity_poly.pdbx_strand_id
1 'polypeptide(L)'
;MKATCEFGGGSACVRPPDGATGQPHPYHPGVPRRGRSRAAPSLAGVDPAAVGPSAAAPRPEWLFNLVADGEKVDLDRLDDGDYIALIRAAAGLPDLDVGLVGRQLWRASAQVAGRFRHGPVFLVGDCAHVTTPYGGFGMNCGVANVDNLAWKLAAAHHGWAAPALLDTYDPERRPVALASAAESHLRLTDTIGARQTGAPPRGRPSEGLVLGYHYTSTAVIADGTDPPAGDPVADYVPTGRPGHRLPHVWLDPAQNCSTLDLVANDGFTLLAAPAAAWASAAAAQRKTRFPLTVHHLDRVMPPAERTVFLDQCGLHDTGGLLVRPDGHIAWRTPHTPTDGLPTMMNIVR
;
A
#
# COMPACT_ATOMS: atom_id res chain seq x y z
N MET A 1 -12.30 -4.18 31.29
CA MET A 1 -11.74 -3.89 29.95
C MET A 1 -10.94 -5.10 29.51
N LYS A 2 -11.14 -5.61 28.30
CA LYS A 2 -10.42 -6.78 27.79
C LYS A 2 -9.29 -6.30 26.88
N ALA A 3 -8.02 -6.44 27.27
CA ALA A 3 -6.89 -5.90 26.50
C ALA A 3 -6.06 -7.01 25.84
N THR A 4 -5.71 -6.80 24.56
CA THR A 4 -4.67 -7.57 23.86
C THR A 4 -3.42 -6.70 23.80
N CYS A 5 -2.26 -7.25 24.12
CA CYS A 5 -1.00 -6.52 24.00
C CYS A 5 -0.17 -7.03 22.82
N GLU A 6 0.19 -6.14 21.90
CA GLU A 6 1.20 -6.40 20.87
C GLU A 6 2.45 -5.57 21.16
N PHE A 7 3.61 -6.23 21.18
CA PHE A 7 4.89 -5.60 21.56
C PHE A 7 5.80 -5.46 20.35
N GLY A 8 6.66 -4.45 20.28
CA GLY A 8 7.66 -4.32 19.23
C GLY A 8 9.03 -4.02 19.81
N GLY A 9 9.93 -5.01 19.86
CA GLY A 9 11.35 -4.81 20.14
C GLY A 9 12.17 -4.73 18.85
N GLY A 10 13.16 -3.86 18.75
CA GLY A 10 14.03 -3.73 17.57
C GLY A 10 15.50 -3.71 17.95
N SER A 11 16.31 -4.54 17.29
CA SER A 11 17.77 -4.37 17.17
C SER A 11 18.06 -4.26 15.67
N ALA A 12 18.49 -3.07 15.20
CA ALA A 12 18.89 -2.87 13.81
C ALA A 12 20.41 -3.03 13.71
N CYS A 13 20.87 -4.02 12.95
CA CYS A 13 22.25 -4.11 12.48
C CYS A 13 22.24 -3.78 10.99
N VAL A 14 22.62 -2.56 10.62
CA VAL A 14 22.90 -2.17 9.24
C VAL A 14 24.40 -1.92 9.16
N ARG A 15 25.12 -2.79 8.43
CA ARG A 15 26.52 -2.52 8.06
C ARG A 15 26.51 -1.52 6.89
N PRO A 16 27.26 -0.40 6.97
CA PRO A 16 27.47 0.44 5.80
C PRO A 16 28.40 -0.27 4.81
N PRO A 17 28.28 0.01 3.50
CA PRO A 17 29.31 -0.37 2.53
C PRO A 17 30.60 0.44 2.78
N ASP A 18 31.74 -0.22 2.60
CA ASP A 18 33.07 0.34 2.80
C ASP A 18 33.34 1.57 1.91
N GLY A 19 33.97 2.59 2.50
CA GLY A 19 34.70 3.62 1.76
C GLY A 19 34.12 5.04 1.78
N ALA A 20 34.30 5.77 2.88
CA ALA A 20 34.42 7.23 2.85
C ALA A 20 35.23 7.72 4.06
N THR A 21 36.47 8.09 3.82
CA THR A 21 37.38 8.73 4.78
C THR A 21 37.07 10.22 4.91
N GLY A 22 36.77 10.69 6.12
CA GLY A 22 36.70 12.10 6.47
C GLY A 22 36.82 12.31 7.98
N GLN A 23 37.87 13.00 8.42
CA GLN A 23 38.20 13.25 9.83
C GLN A 23 37.25 14.27 10.52
N PRO A 24 37.16 14.26 11.87
CA PRO A 24 36.16 15.01 12.65
C PRO A 24 36.67 16.36 13.17
N HIS A 25 35.76 17.31 13.40
CA HIS A 25 36.02 18.49 14.25
C HIS A 25 34.99 18.56 15.39
N PRO A 26 35.36 19.08 16.59
CA PRO A 26 34.76 18.68 17.85
C PRO A 26 33.68 19.65 18.34
N TYR A 27 32.67 19.12 19.01
CA TYR A 27 31.80 19.92 19.87
C TYR A 27 31.53 19.17 21.18
N HIS A 28 32.10 19.70 22.26
CA HIS A 28 31.62 19.57 23.64
C HIS A 28 31.06 20.95 24.03
N PRO A 29 29.96 21.07 24.79
CA PRO A 29 29.89 20.51 26.14
C PRO A 29 28.48 20.07 26.61
N GLY A 30 28.44 19.40 27.77
CA GLY A 30 27.25 19.35 28.63
C GLY A 30 26.76 17.96 28.97
N VAL A 31 27.17 17.45 30.14
CA VAL A 31 26.58 16.26 30.77
C VAL A 31 25.30 16.69 31.50
N PRO A 32 24.16 16.02 31.27
CA PRO A 32 23.18 15.81 32.33
C PRO A 32 23.06 14.32 32.68
N ARG A 33 22.87 14.13 33.98
CA ARG A 33 22.85 12.88 34.75
C ARG A 33 21.93 11.80 34.15
N ARG A 34 22.41 10.56 34.24
CA ARG A 34 21.67 9.30 33.98
C ARG A 34 20.31 9.28 34.72
N GLY A 35 19.22 9.49 33.97
CA GLY A 35 17.88 9.09 34.34
C GLY A 35 17.56 7.74 33.68
N ARG A 36 17.08 6.77 34.45
CA ARG A 36 16.66 5.44 33.94
C ARG A 36 15.57 5.62 32.88
N SER A 37 15.85 5.16 31.65
CA SER A 37 14.87 5.06 30.56
C SER A 37 13.70 4.18 31.00
N ARG A 38 12.49 4.75 31.05
CA ARG A 38 11.24 4.03 31.32
C ARG A 38 10.51 3.77 30.00
N ALA A 39 9.89 2.60 29.89
CA ALA A 39 8.99 2.25 28.78
C ALA A 39 7.81 3.24 28.71
N ALA A 40 7.36 3.56 27.50
CA ALA A 40 6.32 4.55 27.26
C ALA A 40 5.09 3.90 26.60
N PRO A 41 3.92 3.93 27.25
CA PRO A 41 2.72 3.24 26.76
C PRO A 41 1.92 4.05 25.73
N SER A 42 1.17 3.37 24.87
CA SER A 42 0.13 3.98 24.02
C SER A 42 -1.12 3.10 23.95
N LEU A 43 -2.30 3.71 24.15
CA LEU A 43 -3.62 3.09 24.05
C LEU A 43 -4.27 3.49 22.72
N ALA A 44 -4.75 2.50 21.96
CA ALA A 44 -5.61 2.72 20.79
C ALA A 44 -6.95 1.99 21.01
N GLY A 45 -8.07 2.70 20.84
CA GLY A 45 -9.40 2.15 21.02
C GLY A 45 -9.97 1.53 19.76
N VAL A 46 -10.70 0.43 19.92
CA VAL A 46 -11.61 -0.11 18.91
C VAL A 46 -13.02 0.19 19.39
N ASP A 47 -13.78 0.97 18.61
CA ASP A 47 -15.19 1.28 18.91
C ASP A 47 -16.06 0.04 18.64
N PRO A 48 -16.78 -0.52 19.64
CA PRO A 48 -17.63 -1.69 19.45
C PRO A 48 -19.04 -1.36 18.92
N ALA A 49 -19.33 -0.14 18.47
CA ALA A 49 -20.66 0.23 17.98
C ALA A 49 -20.99 -0.32 16.57
N ALA A 50 -21.11 -1.65 16.45
CA ALA A 50 -21.70 -2.30 15.27
C ALA A 50 -22.35 -3.67 15.58
N VAL A 51 -23.11 -3.81 16.68
CA VAL A 51 -24.00 -4.98 16.86
C VAL A 51 -25.29 -4.56 17.56
N GLY A 52 -26.43 -4.88 16.93
CA GLY A 52 -27.79 -4.59 17.40
C GLY A 52 -28.18 -5.31 18.71
N PRO A 53 -29.39 -5.08 19.22
CA PRO A 53 -29.72 -5.31 20.63
C PRO A 53 -30.15 -6.76 20.87
N SER A 54 -29.25 -7.62 21.37
CA SER A 54 -29.63 -8.80 22.15
C SER A 54 -28.41 -9.44 22.83
N ALA A 55 -28.59 -9.83 24.10
CA ALA A 55 -27.61 -10.44 25.02
C ALA A 55 -26.42 -9.53 25.41
N ALA A 56 -26.29 -9.27 26.73
CA ALA A 56 -25.24 -8.48 27.40
C ALA A 56 -24.10 -8.00 26.48
N ALA A 57 -24.09 -6.71 26.14
CA ALA A 57 -23.10 -6.12 25.25
C ALA A 57 -21.68 -6.59 25.67
N PRO A 58 -20.88 -7.15 24.75
CA PRO A 58 -19.54 -7.59 25.07
C PRO A 58 -18.78 -6.42 25.69
N ARG A 59 -18.07 -6.68 26.81
CA ARG A 59 -17.24 -5.64 27.42
C ARG A 59 -16.30 -5.08 26.35
N PRO A 60 -16.12 -3.76 26.26
CA PRO A 60 -15.28 -3.17 25.22
C PRO A 60 -13.85 -3.74 25.32
N GLU A 61 -13.33 -4.16 24.18
CA GLU A 61 -11.98 -4.69 24.02
C GLU A 61 -11.05 -3.60 23.45
N TRP A 62 -9.79 -3.61 23.86
CA TRP A 62 -8.81 -2.57 23.55
C TRP A 62 -7.45 -3.18 23.24
N LEU A 63 -6.65 -2.50 22.42
CA LEU A 63 -5.26 -2.89 22.18
C LEU A 63 -4.32 -1.97 22.95
N PHE A 64 -3.40 -2.57 23.71
CA PHE A 64 -2.37 -1.85 24.45
C PHE A 64 -0.98 -2.18 23.88
N ASN A 65 -0.34 -1.18 23.27
CA ASN A 65 0.97 -1.36 22.67
C ASN A 65 2.06 -0.76 23.57
N LEU A 66 2.97 -1.61 24.01
CA LEU A 66 4.17 -1.21 24.74
C LEU A 66 5.40 -1.40 23.83
N VAL A 67 6.14 -0.31 23.65
CA VAL A 67 7.42 -0.35 22.94
C VAL A 67 8.53 -0.34 23.97
N ALA A 68 9.40 -1.33 23.91
CA ALA A 68 10.53 -1.47 24.80
C ALA A 68 11.81 -1.79 24.04
N ASP A 69 12.92 -1.29 24.57
CA ASP A 69 14.24 -1.71 24.17
C ASP A 69 14.52 -3.08 24.77
N GLY A 70 14.53 -4.11 23.93
CA GLY A 70 14.69 -5.51 24.35
C GLY A 70 16.06 -5.82 24.98
N GLU A 71 17.06 -4.95 24.81
CA GLU A 71 18.33 -5.07 25.53
C GLU A 71 18.24 -4.54 26.97
N LYS A 72 17.26 -3.67 27.25
CA LYS A 72 17.07 -3.04 28.57
C LYS A 72 15.93 -3.65 29.37
N VAL A 73 14.91 -4.17 28.69
CA VAL A 73 13.72 -4.73 29.30
C VAL A 73 13.43 -6.09 28.67
N ASP A 74 13.49 -7.12 29.50
CA ASP A 74 13.06 -8.45 29.13
C ASP A 74 11.55 -8.57 29.35
N LEU A 75 10.77 -8.39 28.27
CA LEU A 75 9.31 -8.43 28.32
C LEU A 75 8.76 -9.81 28.65
N ASP A 76 9.52 -10.89 28.38
CA ASP A 76 9.08 -12.26 28.67
C ASP A 76 9.07 -12.54 30.19
N ARG A 77 9.68 -11.68 30.99
CA ARG A 77 9.72 -11.79 32.46
C ARG A 77 8.60 -11.05 33.16
N LEU A 78 7.79 -10.27 32.43
CA LEU A 78 6.65 -9.55 32.99
C LEU A 78 5.43 -10.47 33.11
N ASP A 79 4.77 -10.44 34.27
CA ASP A 79 3.54 -11.20 34.51
C ASP A 79 2.28 -10.38 34.18
N ASP A 80 1.12 -11.02 34.28
CA ASP A 80 -0.17 -10.36 34.02
C ASP A 80 -0.41 -9.14 34.93
N GLY A 81 0.08 -9.19 36.17
CA GLY A 81 -0.02 -8.09 37.14
C GLY A 81 0.79 -6.87 36.72
N ASP A 82 2.01 -7.09 36.23
CA ASP A 82 2.87 -6.03 35.69
C ASP A 82 2.20 -5.31 34.51
N TYR A 83 1.61 -6.07 33.58
CA TYR A 83 0.90 -5.50 32.43
C TYR A 83 -0.35 -4.72 32.82
N ILE A 84 -1.15 -5.24 33.76
CA ILE A 84 -2.31 -4.53 34.30
C ILE A 84 -1.87 -3.20 34.94
N ALA A 85 -0.78 -3.20 35.71
CA ALA A 85 -0.23 -1.99 36.31
C ALA A 85 0.23 -0.97 35.24
N LEU A 86 0.87 -1.43 34.16
CA LEU A 86 1.27 -0.58 33.04
C LEU A 86 0.05 0.01 32.30
N ILE A 87 -1.00 -0.77 32.08
CA ILE A 87 -2.25 -0.31 31.45
C ILE A 87 -2.93 0.75 32.32
N ARG A 88 -3.05 0.52 33.64
CA ARG A 88 -3.60 1.48 34.61
C ARG A 88 -2.82 2.78 34.61
N ALA A 89 -1.48 2.68 34.65
CA ALA A 89 -0.60 3.84 34.60
C ALA A 89 -0.75 4.63 33.30
N ALA A 90 -0.82 3.93 32.15
CA ALA A 90 -1.01 4.55 30.85
C ALA A 90 -2.36 5.26 30.71
N ALA A 91 -3.42 4.66 31.27
CA ALA A 91 -4.75 5.23 31.27
C ALA A 91 -4.91 6.39 32.27
N GLY A 92 -3.98 6.53 33.23
CA GLY A 92 -4.14 7.45 34.36
C GLY A 92 -5.25 7.06 35.33
N LEU A 93 -5.62 5.77 35.36
CA LEU A 93 -6.75 5.23 36.13
C LEU A 93 -6.27 4.06 37.01
N PRO A 94 -5.89 4.32 38.27
CA PRO A 94 -5.28 3.30 39.13
C PRO A 94 -6.23 2.13 39.47
N ASP A 95 -7.53 2.40 39.56
CA ASP A 95 -8.56 1.41 39.93
C ASP A 95 -9.26 0.80 38.72
N LEU A 96 -8.73 0.99 37.51
CA LEU A 96 -9.32 0.45 36.29
C LEU A 96 -9.42 -1.09 36.38
N ASP A 97 -10.63 -1.61 36.17
CA ASP A 97 -10.90 -3.05 36.06
C ASP A 97 -10.41 -3.57 34.69
N VAL A 98 -9.23 -4.19 34.70
CA VAL A 98 -8.56 -4.74 33.52
C VAL A 98 -8.60 -6.26 33.59
N GLY A 99 -9.25 -6.87 32.60
CA GLY A 99 -9.10 -8.28 32.27
C GLY A 99 -8.17 -8.41 31.08
N LEU A 100 -7.14 -9.24 31.17
CA LEU A 100 -6.29 -9.51 30.00
C LEU A 100 -6.96 -10.59 29.14
N VAL A 101 -7.00 -10.36 27.82
CA VAL A 101 -7.46 -11.36 26.85
C VAL A 101 -6.30 -12.20 26.36
N GLY A 102 -5.19 -11.53 26.08
CA GLY A 102 -3.99 -12.16 25.56
C GLY A 102 -2.82 -11.19 25.51
N ARG A 103 -1.62 -11.75 25.40
CA ARG A 103 -0.36 -11.01 25.28
C ARG A 103 0.46 -11.67 24.19
N GLN A 104 1.01 -10.87 23.27
CA GLN A 104 1.84 -11.36 22.19
C GLN A 104 3.10 -10.51 22.06
N LEU A 105 4.24 -11.13 22.28
CA LEU A 105 5.53 -10.53 21.96
C LEU A 105 5.71 -10.51 20.45
N TRP A 106 5.98 -9.33 19.91
CA TRP A 106 6.36 -9.16 18.52
C TRP A 106 7.67 -8.37 18.41
N ARG A 107 8.44 -8.67 17.37
CA ARG A 107 9.75 -8.07 17.12
C ARG A 107 9.62 -7.18 15.90
N ALA A 108 9.65 -5.87 16.13
CA ALA A 108 9.55 -4.88 15.08
C ALA A 108 10.74 -5.03 14.13
N SER A 109 10.45 -5.34 12.87
CA SER A 109 11.44 -5.58 11.83
C SER A 109 11.02 -4.86 10.55
N ALA A 110 12.00 -4.41 9.77
CA ALA A 110 11.81 -3.85 8.44
C ALA A 110 12.75 -4.59 7.49
N GLN A 111 12.22 -5.58 6.76
CA GLN A 111 12.99 -6.50 5.94
C GLN A 111 12.25 -6.78 4.63
N VAL A 112 12.99 -6.92 3.53
CA VAL A 112 12.43 -7.25 2.22
C VAL A 112 13.28 -8.34 1.59
N ALA A 113 12.64 -9.38 1.07
CA ALA A 113 13.32 -10.45 0.35
C ALA A 113 14.06 -9.87 -0.87
N GLY A 114 15.28 -10.36 -1.11
CA GLY A 114 16.09 -9.90 -2.25
C GLY A 114 15.49 -10.19 -3.62
N ARG A 115 14.49 -11.08 -3.68
CA ARG A 115 13.76 -11.47 -4.90
C ARG A 115 12.39 -12.03 -4.52
N PHE A 116 11.34 -11.62 -5.24
CA PHE A 116 9.97 -12.08 -4.97
C PHE A 116 9.56 -13.34 -5.75
N ARG A 117 10.36 -13.76 -6.73
CA ARG A 117 10.09 -14.95 -7.55
C ARG A 117 11.34 -15.78 -7.80
N HIS A 118 11.26 -17.09 -7.69
CA HIS A 118 12.29 -18.02 -8.15
C HIS A 118 11.65 -19.18 -8.94
N GLY A 119 11.78 -19.16 -10.27
CA GLY A 119 11.12 -20.14 -11.13
C GLY A 119 9.59 -20.11 -10.95
N PRO A 120 8.94 -21.23 -10.57
CA PRO A 120 7.50 -21.29 -10.29
C PRO A 120 7.12 -20.84 -8.87
N VAL A 121 8.07 -20.45 -8.02
CA VAL A 121 7.84 -20.06 -6.62
C VAL A 121 7.74 -18.54 -6.49
N PHE A 122 6.73 -18.07 -5.75
CA PHE A 122 6.46 -16.66 -5.50
C PHE A 122 6.34 -16.39 -4.00
N LEU A 123 6.92 -15.29 -3.55
CA LEU A 123 6.78 -14.78 -2.17
C LEU A 123 5.76 -13.65 -2.16
N VAL A 124 4.83 -13.67 -1.19
CA VAL A 124 3.79 -12.64 -0.98
C VAL A 124 3.68 -12.30 0.51
N GLY A 125 3.23 -11.08 0.83
CA GLY A 125 3.00 -10.66 2.22
C GLY A 125 4.25 -10.78 3.09
N ASP A 126 4.10 -11.27 4.32
CA ASP A 126 5.18 -11.37 5.30
C ASP A 126 6.34 -12.28 4.88
N CYS A 127 6.12 -13.20 3.93
CA CYS A 127 7.21 -13.98 3.33
C CYS A 127 8.08 -13.15 2.38
N ALA A 128 7.53 -12.09 1.79
CA ALA A 128 8.22 -11.20 0.86
C ALA A 128 8.75 -9.95 1.56
N HIS A 129 8.04 -9.44 2.56
CA HIS A 129 8.40 -8.24 3.28
C HIS A 129 7.82 -8.21 4.69
N VAL A 130 8.60 -7.76 5.67
CA VAL A 130 8.12 -7.45 7.01
C VAL A 130 8.31 -5.95 7.22
N THR A 131 7.29 -5.26 7.72
CA THR A 131 7.35 -3.83 8.06
C THR A 131 7.18 -3.63 9.55
N THR A 132 7.54 -2.45 10.06
CA THR A 132 7.09 -2.06 11.40
C THR A 132 5.55 -1.86 11.36
N PRO A 133 4.84 -1.79 12.50
CA PRO A 133 3.39 -1.57 12.50
C PRO A 133 3.05 -0.10 12.19
N TYR A 134 4.05 0.78 12.18
CA TYR A 134 3.85 2.21 12.01
C TYR A 134 3.50 2.53 10.55
N GLY A 135 2.30 3.11 10.38
CA GLY A 135 1.73 3.45 9.08
C GLY A 135 0.87 2.36 8.45
N GLY A 136 0.73 1.19 9.08
CA GLY A 136 -0.20 0.14 8.61
C GLY A 136 0.13 -0.44 7.23
N PHE A 137 1.39 -0.36 6.80
CA PHE A 137 1.77 -0.72 5.43
C PHE A 137 1.83 -2.23 5.16
N GLY A 138 2.17 -3.06 6.16
CA GLY A 138 2.43 -4.49 5.97
C GLY A 138 1.28 -5.25 5.30
N MET A 139 0.11 -5.27 5.94
CA MET A 139 -1.08 -5.96 5.41
C MET A 139 -1.52 -5.38 4.06
N ASN A 140 -1.56 -4.05 3.92
CA ASN A 140 -1.97 -3.39 2.68
C ASN A 140 -1.04 -3.74 1.50
N CYS A 141 0.27 -3.73 1.73
CA CYS A 141 1.26 -4.11 0.71
C CYS A 141 1.15 -5.60 0.35
N GLY A 142 0.91 -6.45 1.36
CA GLY A 142 0.71 -7.90 1.17
C GLY A 142 -0.54 -8.22 0.35
N VAL A 143 -1.67 -7.57 0.62
CA VAL A 143 -2.90 -7.70 -0.19
C VAL A 143 -2.63 -7.27 -1.63
N ALA A 144 -1.97 -6.13 -1.82
CA ALA A 144 -1.60 -5.66 -3.15
C ALA A 144 -0.57 -6.55 -3.88
N ASN A 145 0.25 -7.33 -3.16
CA ASN A 145 1.07 -8.37 -3.80
C ASN A 145 0.21 -9.47 -4.40
N VAL A 146 -0.79 -9.95 -3.65
CA VAL A 146 -1.69 -11.01 -4.10
C VAL A 146 -2.53 -10.52 -5.27
N ASP A 147 -3.09 -9.31 -5.18
CA ASP A 147 -3.88 -8.70 -6.26
C ASP A 147 -3.08 -8.60 -7.58
N ASN A 148 -1.84 -8.12 -7.51
CA ASN A 148 -0.94 -8.05 -8.67
C ASN A 148 -0.57 -9.43 -9.26
N LEU A 149 -0.42 -10.46 -8.42
CA LEU A 149 0.04 -11.78 -8.84
C LEU A 149 -1.10 -12.68 -9.33
N ALA A 150 -2.27 -12.64 -8.68
CA ALA A 150 -3.37 -13.57 -8.90
C ALA A 150 -3.85 -13.56 -10.35
N TRP A 151 -4.10 -12.39 -10.92
CA TRP A 151 -4.56 -12.28 -12.30
C TRP A 151 -3.50 -12.76 -13.30
N LYS A 152 -2.21 -12.53 -13.03
CA LYS A 152 -1.11 -12.97 -13.90
C LYS A 152 -0.97 -14.48 -13.91
N LEU A 153 -1.14 -15.12 -12.74
CA LEU A 153 -1.19 -16.58 -12.63
C LEU A 153 -2.39 -17.14 -13.39
N ALA A 154 -3.58 -16.56 -13.21
CA ALA A 154 -4.77 -16.95 -13.96
C ALA A 154 -4.58 -16.78 -15.47
N ALA A 155 -3.96 -15.68 -15.91
CA ALA A 155 -3.67 -15.38 -17.30
C ALA A 155 -2.75 -16.41 -17.96
N ALA A 156 -1.65 -16.74 -17.29
CA ALA A 156 -0.71 -17.75 -17.75
C ALA A 156 -1.33 -19.14 -17.74
N HIS A 157 -2.12 -19.46 -16.71
CA HIS A 157 -2.79 -20.76 -16.56
C HIS A 157 -3.86 -20.98 -17.65
N HIS A 158 -4.68 -19.97 -17.94
CA HIS A 158 -5.71 -20.02 -18.98
C HIS A 158 -5.17 -19.78 -20.39
N GLY A 159 -3.86 -19.53 -20.54
CA GLY A 159 -3.17 -19.47 -21.83
C GLY A 159 -3.44 -18.20 -22.65
N TRP A 160 -3.97 -17.15 -22.03
CA TRP A 160 -4.19 -15.87 -22.72
C TRP A 160 -3.09 -14.82 -22.48
N ALA A 161 -2.12 -15.12 -21.61
CA ALA A 161 -0.86 -14.39 -21.51
C ALA A 161 0.34 -15.35 -21.53
N ALA A 162 1.48 -14.87 -22.05
CA ALA A 162 2.72 -15.64 -22.02
C ALA A 162 3.24 -15.83 -20.57
N PRO A 163 3.97 -16.93 -20.27
CA PRO A 163 4.58 -17.13 -18.96
C PRO A 163 5.52 -15.99 -18.51
N ALA A 164 6.08 -15.25 -19.47
CA ALA A 164 6.92 -14.08 -19.21
C ALA A 164 6.17 -12.95 -18.48
N LEU A 165 4.83 -12.89 -18.54
CA LEU A 165 4.04 -11.96 -17.75
C LEU A 165 4.31 -12.11 -16.24
N LEU A 166 4.57 -13.32 -15.77
CA LEU A 166 4.88 -13.60 -14.37
C LEU A 166 6.23 -12.99 -13.94
N ASP A 167 7.13 -12.65 -14.88
CA ASP A 167 8.42 -12.03 -14.58
C ASP A 167 8.25 -10.58 -14.14
N THR A 168 7.08 -9.98 -14.42
CA THR A 168 6.77 -8.61 -14.02
C THR A 168 6.43 -8.46 -12.54
N TYR A 169 6.14 -9.56 -11.82
CA TYR A 169 5.76 -9.49 -10.41
C TYR A 169 6.85 -8.87 -9.51
N ASP A 170 8.11 -9.32 -9.62
CA ASP A 170 9.22 -8.80 -8.82
C ASP A 170 9.52 -7.31 -9.10
N PRO A 171 9.76 -6.86 -10.35
CA PRO A 171 10.05 -5.46 -10.63
C PRO A 171 8.87 -4.52 -10.34
N GLU A 172 7.62 -5.00 -10.32
CA GLU A 172 6.46 -4.18 -9.95
C GLU A 172 6.26 -4.07 -8.43
N ARG A 173 6.41 -5.18 -7.68
CA ARG A 173 6.02 -5.23 -6.27
C ARG A 173 7.16 -5.05 -5.28
N ARG A 174 8.38 -5.47 -5.61
CA ARG A 174 9.52 -5.34 -4.69
C ARG A 174 9.92 -3.89 -4.41
N PRO A 175 9.89 -2.94 -5.37
CA PRO A 175 10.14 -1.52 -5.08
C PRO A 175 9.11 -0.93 -4.10
N VAL A 176 7.83 -1.29 -4.23
CA VAL A 176 6.78 -0.84 -3.31
C VAL A 176 7.03 -1.37 -1.90
N ALA A 177 7.38 -2.65 -1.77
CA ALA A 177 7.72 -3.25 -0.48
C ALA A 177 8.95 -2.61 0.19
N LEU A 178 9.98 -2.27 -0.59
CA LEU A 178 11.16 -1.54 -0.09
C LEU A 178 10.77 -0.16 0.45
N ALA A 179 9.96 0.59 -0.29
CA ALA A 179 9.47 1.90 0.13
C ALA A 179 8.58 1.80 1.39
N SER A 180 7.68 0.81 1.46
CA SER A 180 6.86 0.53 2.64
C SER A 180 7.70 0.18 3.88
N ALA A 181 8.69 -0.70 3.74
CA ALA A 181 9.57 -1.08 4.84
C ALA A 181 10.39 0.13 5.33
N ALA A 182 10.98 0.90 4.41
CA ALA A 182 11.73 2.11 4.74
C ALA A 182 10.87 3.16 5.46
N GLU A 183 9.68 3.47 4.93
CA GLU A 183 8.76 4.44 5.54
C GLU A 183 8.28 3.97 6.92
N SER A 184 7.94 2.69 7.07
CA SER A 184 7.57 2.12 8.38
C SER A 184 8.69 2.25 9.41
N HIS A 185 9.96 2.11 8.99
CA HIS A 185 11.12 2.21 9.85
C HIS A 185 11.39 3.66 10.27
N LEU A 186 11.25 4.61 9.34
CA LEU A 186 11.36 6.04 9.64
C LEU A 186 10.30 6.47 10.66
N ARG A 187 9.05 6.04 10.50
CA ARG A 187 7.97 6.35 11.45
C ARG A 187 8.18 5.75 12.83
N LEU A 188 8.70 4.52 12.91
CA LEU A 188 9.09 3.92 14.19
C LEU A 188 10.15 4.80 14.89
N THR A 189 11.19 5.18 14.15
CA THR A 189 12.31 5.96 14.68
C THR A 189 11.85 7.34 15.17
N ASP A 190 11.03 8.01 14.38
CA ASP A 190 10.46 9.31 14.74
C ASP A 190 9.55 9.21 15.96
N THR A 191 8.70 8.17 16.05
CA THR A 191 7.86 7.93 17.23
C THR A 191 8.69 7.70 18.49
N ILE A 192 9.76 6.91 18.41
CA ILE A 192 10.66 6.68 19.54
C ILE A 192 11.36 7.99 19.94
N GLY A 193 11.87 8.77 18.98
CA GLY A 193 12.55 10.05 19.23
C GLY A 193 11.62 11.10 19.84
N ALA A 194 10.40 11.22 19.32
CA ALA A 194 9.33 12.07 19.86
C ALA A 194 9.07 11.75 21.34
N ARG A 195 8.93 10.47 21.69
CA ARG A 195 8.74 10.03 23.08
C ARG A 195 9.90 10.38 24.00
N GLN A 196 11.14 10.36 23.51
CA GLN A 196 12.33 10.70 24.31
C GLN A 196 12.46 12.21 24.56
N THR A 197 12.04 13.01 23.58
CA THR A 197 12.17 14.48 23.61
C THR A 197 10.93 15.19 24.15
N GLY A 198 9.78 14.50 24.20
CA GLY A 198 8.49 15.10 24.49
C GLY A 198 7.90 15.91 23.33
N ALA A 199 8.56 15.94 22.17
CA ALA A 199 8.04 16.57 20.97
C ALA A 199 6.96 15.68 20.32
N PRO A 200 5.97 16.26 19.61
CA PRO A 200 5.03 15.45 18.83
C PRO A 200 5.76 14.74 17.68
N PRO A 201 5.36 13.50 17.32
CA PRO A 201 5.86 12.85 16.12
C PRO A 201 5.47 13.66 14.88
N ARG A 202 6.37 13.68 13.89
CA ARG A 202 6.13 14.31 12.60
C ARG A 202 5.12 13.45 11.85
N GLY A 203 3.88 13.89 11.80
CA GLY A 203 2.88 13.31 10.90
C GLY A 203 3.39 13.42 9.47
N ARG A 204 3.61 12.28 8.82
CA ARG A 204 4.02 12.22 7.42
C ARG A 204 2.87 11.66 6.59
N PRO A 205 2.38 12.39 5.57
CA PRO A 205 1.47 11.82 4.59
C PRO A 205 2.13 10.62 3.89
N SER A 206 1.33 9.67 3.43
CA SER A 206 1.81 8.46 2.71
C SER A 206 0.94 8.08 1.53
N GLU A 207 0.10 8.99 1.06
CA GLU A 207 -0.87 8.78 0.01
C GLU A 207 -0.15 8.45 -1.31
N GLY A 208 0.99 9.09 -1.59
CA GLY A 208 1.86 8.72 -2.72
C GLY A 208 2.33 7.26 -2.66
N LEU A 209 2.76 6.80 -1.48
CA LEU A 209 3.22 5.42 -1.27
C LEU A 209 2.08 4.38 -1.33
N VAL A 210 0.86 4.76 -0.93
CA VAL A 210 -0.28 3.82 -0.84
C VAL A 210 -1.12 3.81 -2.11
N LEU A 211 -1.27 4.96 -2.78
CA LEU A 211 -2.15 5.16 -3.93
C LEU A 211 -1.43 5.61 -5.20
N GLY A 212 -0.30 6.32 -5.06
CA GLY A 212 0.40 6.98 -6.16
C GLY A 212 1.60 6.23 -6.74
N TYR A 213 1.99 5.07 -6.19
CA TYR A 213 3.06 4.27 -6.75
C TYR A 213 2.69 3.79 -8.17
N HIS A 214 3.71 3.51 -8.97
CA HIS A 214 3.51 3.05 -10.33
C HIS A 214 4.45 1.90 -10.70
N TYR A 215 4.00 1.13 -11.68
CA TYR A 215 4.71 -0.01 -12.22
C TYR A 215 5.57 0.37 -13.42
N THR A 216 6.76 -0.23 -13.47
CA THR A 216 7.64 -0.23 -14.65
C THR A 216 8.02 -1.66 -14.95
N SER A 217 7.46 -2.22 -16.02
CA SER A 217 7.68 -3.61 -16.42
C SER A 217 7.29 -3.82 -17.88
N THR A 218 7.47 -5.03 -18.41
CA THR A 218 7.00 -5.40 -19.75
C THR A 218 5.47 -5.49 -19.85
N ALA A 219 4.74 -5.51 -18.73
CA ALA A 219 3.26 -5.43 -18.70
C ALA A 219 2.72 -3.99 -18.69
N VAL A 220 3.60 -3.00 -18.90
CA VAL A 220 3.25 -1.58 -19.01
C VAL A 220 3.92 -1.02 -20.26
N ILE A 221 3.13 -0.52 -21.20
CA ILE A 221 3.64 0.22 -22.37
C ILE A 221 3.75 1.68 -21.98
N ALA A 222 4.98 2.14 -21.74
CA ALA A 222 5.27 3.54 -21.50
C ALA A 222 4.89 4.40 -22.72
N ASP A 223 4.30 5.56 -22.45
CA ASP A 223 3.90 6.54 -23.48
C ASP A 223 4.86 7.75 -23.57
N GLY A 224 6.02 7.65 -22.91
CA GLY A 224 7.06 8.68 -22.91
C GLY A 224 6.78 9.88 -22.00
N THR A 225 5.69 9.89 -21.23
CA THR A 225 5.40 10.97 -20.29
C THR A 225 6.09 10.78 -18.93
N ASP A 226 6.42 11.88 -18.27
CA ASP A 226 6.98 11.88 -16.91
C ASP A 226 5.91 11.60 -15.85
N PRO A 227 6.26 10.96 -14.72
CA PRO A 227 5.34 10.84 -13.59
C PRO A 227 5.00 12.21 -13.00
N PRO A 228 3.87 12.34 -12.27
CA PRO A 228 3.52 13.58 -11.58
C PRO A 228 4.65 14.07 -10.67
N ALA A 229 4.86 15.38 -10.60
CA ALA A 229 5.80 15.98 -9.66
C ALA A 229 5.28 15.89 -8.22
N GLY A 230 6.19 15.82 -7.24
CA GLY A 230 5.85 15.73 -5.81
C GLY A 230 6.78 14.76 -5.05
N ASP A 231 6.58 14.63 -3.74
CA ASP A 231 7.18 13.57 -2.94
C ASP A 231 6.44 12.25 -3.26
N PRO A 232 7.11 11.23 -3.83
CA PRO A 232 6.47 9.96 -4.20
C PRO A 232 5.94 9.16 -3.00
N VAL A 233 6.32 9.52 -1.77
CA VAL A 233 5.77 8.93 -0.55
C VAL A 233 4.53 9.70 -0.11
N ALA A 234 4.60 11.03 -0.05
CA ALA A 234 3.55 11.85 0.55
C ALA A 234 2.42 12.17 -0.43
N ASP A 235 2.75 12.53 -1.67
CA ASP A 235 1.82 13.18 -2.58
C ASP A 235 1.16 12.16 -3.52
N TYR A 236 -0.17 12.08 -3.47
CA TYR A 236 -0.97 11.34 -4.45
C TYR A 236 -1.57 12.31 -5.47
N VAL A 237 -1.22 12.12 -6.73
CA VAL A 237 -1.81 12.84 -7.87
C VAL A 237 -2.47 11.82 -8.80
N PRO A 238 -3.81 11.82 -8.92
CA PRO A 238 -4.50 10.96 -9.88
C PRO A 238 -3.99 11.24 -11.30
N THR A 239 -3.60 10.19 -12.02
CA THR A 239 -3.07 10.33 -13.38
C THR A 239 -3.41 9.13 -14.25
N GLY A 240 -3.65 9.38 -15.54
CA GLY A 240 -3.83 8.33 -16.55
C GLY A 240 -2.53 7.70 -17.07
N ARG A 241 -1.37 8.08 -16.49
CA ARG A 241 -0.08 7.62 -16.98
C ARG A 241 0.07 6.09 -16.85
N PRO A 242 0.55 5.39 -17.89
CA PRO A 242 0.84 3.96 -17.80
C PRO A 242 1.70 3.60 -16.57
N GLY A 243 1.32 2.52 -15.92
CA GLY A 243 1.87 2.04 -14.67
C GLY A 243 1.17 2.54 -13.41
N HIS A 244 0.38 3.62 -13.48
CA HIS A 244 -0.35 4.14 -12.31
C HIS A 244 -1.72 3.48 -12.16
N ARG A 245 -2.28 3.56 -10.95
CA ARG A 245 -3.66 3.17 -10.68
C ARG A 245 -4.64 4.04 -11.46
N LEU A 246 -5.72 3.43 -11.96
CA LEU A 246 -6.83 4.14 -12.59
C LEU A 246 -7.39 5.24 -11.65
N PRO A 247 -7.53 6.49 -12.11
CA PRO A 247 -8.14 7.55 -11.31
C PRO A 247 -9.59 7.24 -10.93
N HIS A 248 -9.93 7.49 -9.66
CA HIS A 248 -11.30 7.43 -9.16
C HIS A 248 -12.08 8.68 -9.59
N VAL A 249 -13.21 8.46 -10.26
CA VAL A 249 -14.25 9.47 -10.52
C VAL A 249 -15.61 8.80 -10.29
N TRP A 250 -16.55 9.50 -9.66
CA TRP A 250 -17.92 9.04 -9.52
C TRP A 250 -18.67 9.08 -10.86
N LEU A 251 -19.42 8.03 -11.16
CA LEU A 251 -20.16 7.88 -12.42
C LEU A 251 -21.63 8.27 -12.28
N ASP A 252 -22.11 8.45 -11.06
CA ASP A 252 -23.48 8.84 -10.77
C ASP A 252 -23.55 9.86 -9.61
N PRO A 253 -24.58 10.73 -9.59
CA PRO A 253 -24.73 11.74 -8.53
C PRO A 253 -24.94 11.16 -7.13
N ALA A 254 -25.41 9.90 -7.02
CA ALA A 254 -25.59 9.23 -5.74
C ALA A 254 -24.29 8.59 -5.22
N GLN A 255 -23.19 8.69 -5.98
CA GLN A 255 -21.85 8.19 -5.61
C GLN A 255 -21.86 6.69 -5.26
N ASN A 256 -22.61 5.91 -6.03
CA ASN A 256 -22.69 4.46 -5.85
C ASN A 256 -21.76 3.68 -6.77
N CYS A 257 -21.27 4.30 -7.84
CA CYS A 257 -20.43 3.66 -8.84
C CYS A 257 -19.25 4.56 -9.21
N SER A 258 -18.04 4.01 -9.14
CA SER A 258 -16.78 4.63 -9.52
C SER A 258 -16.28 4.11 -10.86
N THR A 259 -15.43 4.88 -11.54
CA THR A 259 -14.52 4.36 -12.58
C THR A 259 -13.79 3.08 -12.19
N LEU A 260 -13.46 2.90 -10.91
CA LEU A 260 -12.83 1.68 -10.39
C LEU A 260 -13.73 0.45 -10.47
N ASP A 261 -15.05 0.63 -10.41
CA ASP A 261 -16.03 -0.46 -10.50
C ASP A 261 -16.25 -0.93 -11.95
N LEU A 262 -15.72 -0.20 -12.94
CA LEU A 262 -15.69 -0.62 -14.35
C LEU A 262 -14.55 -1.59 -14.67
N VAL A 263 -13.61 -1.79 -13.74
CA VAL A 263 -12.46 -2.68 -13.96
C VAL A 263 -12.94 -4.13 -13.87
N ALA A 264 -12.72 -4.88 -14.94
CA ALA A 264 -13.06 -6.29 -14.98
C ALA A 264 -12.03 -7.10 -14.16
N ASN A 265 -12.51 -7.97 -13.28
CA ASN A 265 -11.63 -8.82 -12.45
C ASN A 265 -11.07 -10.03 -13.23
N ASP A 266 -11.66 -10.37 -14.37
CA ASP A 266 -11.34 -11.55 -15.20
C ASP A 266 -10.65 -11.19 -16.52
N GLY A 267 -10.30 -9.92 -16.73
CA GLY A 267 -9.79 -9.43 -18.00
C GLY A 267 -9.31 -7.99 -17.97
N PHE A 268 -8.87 -7.51 -19.13
CA PHE A 268 -8.54 -6.09 -19.27
C PHE A 268 -9.82 -5.27 -19.50
N THR A 269 -9.80 -4.02 -19.04
CA THR A 269 -10.83 -3.04 -19.36
C THR A 269 -10.27 -1.94 -20.26
N LEU A 270 -10.88 -1.71 -21.42
CA LEU A 270 -10.63 -0.54 -22.27
C LEU A 270 -11.67 0.54 -21.95
N LEU A 271 -11.21 1.70 -21.48
CA LEU A 271 -12.01 2.91 -21.34
C LEU A 271 -11.68 3.84 -22.51
N ALA A 272 -12.64 4.09 -23.40
CA ALA A 272 -12.39 4.83 -24.64
C ALA A 272 -13.53 5.78 -25.02
N ALA A 273 -13.21 6.85 -25.74
CA ALA A 273 -14.18 7.82 -26.25
C ALA A 273 -13.86 8.26 -27.68
N PRO A 274 -14.86 8.73 -28.47
CA PRO A 274 -16.26 8.30 -28.41
C PRO A 274 -16.44 6.92 -29.06
N ALA A 275 -17.57 6.27 -28.82
CA ALA A 275 -17.89 4.96 -29.42
C ALA A 275 -17.71 4.89 -30.94
N ALA A 276 -17.98 5.98 -31.66
CA ALA A 276 -17.82 6.07 -33.11
C ALA A 276 -16.35 5.93 -33.56
N ALA A 277 -15.41 6.48 -32.79
CA ALA A 277 -13.98 6.43 -33.13
C ALA A 277 -13.34 5.09 -32.76
N TRP A 278 -13.91 4.40 -31.76
CA TRP A 278 -13.45 3.08 -31.28
C TRP A 278 -14.35 1.92 -31.71
N ALA A 279 -15.15 2.09 -32.78
CA ALA A 279 -16.03 1.03 -33.29
C ALA A 279 -15.26 -0.25 -33.67
N SER A 280 -14.02 -0.09 -34.15
CA SER A 280 -13.10 -1.21 -34.42
C SER A 280 -12.67 -1.96 -33.16
N ALA A 281 -12.64 -1.31 -31.99
CA ALA A 281 -12.28 -1.95 -30.73
C ALA A 281 -13.40 -2.82 -30.16
N ALA A 282 -14.66 -2.43 -30.34
CA ALA A 282 -15.79 -3.32 -30.06
C ALA A 282 -15.75 -4.59 -30.94
N ALA A 283 -15.33 -4.46 -32.20
CA ALA A 283 -15.06 -5.61 -33.05
C ALA A 283 -13.81 -6.40 -32.62
N ALA A 284 -12.82 -5.71 -32.04
CA ALA A 284 -11.58 -6.32 -31.53
C ALA A 284 -11.81 -7.14 -30.24
N GLN A 285 -12.83 -6.82 -29.45
CA GLN A 285 -13.23 -7.63 -28.28
C GLN A 285 -13.46 -9.11 -28.66
N ARG A 286 -13.94 -9.37 -29.88
CA ARG A 286 -14.14 -10.74 -30.41
C ARG A 286 -12.89 -11.35 -31.05
N LYS A 287 -11.83 -10.57 -31.22
CA LYS A 287 -10.60 -10.94 -31.94
C LYS A 287 -9.36 -10.97 -31.05
N THR A 288 -9.45 -10.48 -29.81
CA THR A 288 -8.37 -10.56 -28.84
C THR A 288 -8.20 -12.00 -28.37
N ARG A 289 -6.96 -12.37 -28.04
CA ARG A 289 -6.65 -13.68 -27.44
C ARG A 289 -6.87 -13.68 -25.93
N PHE A 290 -7.27 -12.55 -25.35
CA PHE A 290 -7.47 -12.32 -23.93
C PHE A 290 -8.84 -11.70 -23.67
N PRO A 291 -9.41 -11.89 -22.46
CA PRO A 291 -10.67 -11.27 -22.07
C PRO A 291 -10.53 -9.74 -22.04
N LEU A 292 -11.41 -9.07 -22.77
CA LEU A 292 -11.44 -7.62 -22.88
C LEU A 292 -12.87 -7.15 -22.65
N THR A 293 -13.05 -6.17 -21.77
CA THR A 293 -14.30 -5.43 -21.56
C THR A 293 -14.10 -4.01 -22.07
N VAL A 294 -15.05 -3.48 -22.84
CA VAL A 294 -14.95 -2.13 -23.42
C VAL A 294 -16.07 -1.27 -22.85
N HIS A 295 -15.70 -0.17 -22.20
CA HIS A 295 -16.64 0.89 -21.82
C HIS A 295 -16.38 2.16 -22.62
N HIS A 296 -17.47 2.70 -23.16
CA HIS A 296 -17.44 3.97 -23.87
C HIS A 296 -17.76 5.10 -22.89
N LEU A 297 -16.79 6.00 -22.68
CA LEU A 297 -16.91 7.06 -21.66
C LEU A 297 -18.12 7.97 -21.90
N ASP A 298 -18.51 8.19 -23.16
CA ASP A 298 -19.70 8.94 -23.54
C ASP A 298 -21.03 8.25 -23.17
N ARG A 299 -21.00 6.97 -22.77
CA ARG A 299 -22.17 6.19 -22.36
C ARG A 299 -22.22 5.92 -20.85
N VAL A 300 -21.06 5.79 -20.21
CA VAL A 300 -20.96 5.37 -18.80
C VAL A 300 -20.66 6.52 -17.85
N MET A 301 -20.31 7.70 -18.35
CA MET A 301 -19.89 8.83 -17.55
C MET A 301 -20.64 10.10 -17.95
N PRO A 302 -21.21 10.85 -16.99
CA PRO A 302 -21.88 12.10 -17.32
C PRO A 302 -20.87 13.18 -17.81
N PRO A 303 -21.32 14.20 -18.56
CA PRO A 303 -20.42 15.11 -19.25
C PRO A 303 -19.43 15.88 -18.36
N ALA A 304 -19.83 16.28 -17.15
CA ALA A 304 -18.99 17.06 -16.25
C ALA A 304 -17.85 16.21 -15.68
N GLU A 305 -18.18 15.02 -15.19
CA GLU A 305 -17.25 14.01 -14.67
C GLU A 305 -16.32 13.51 -15.76
N ARG A 306 -16.82 13.39 -17.00
CA ARG A 306 -16.01 13.03 -18.18
C ARG A 306 -14.92 14.04 -18.45
N THR A 307 -15.22 15.34 -18.38
CA THR A 307 -14.19 16.37 -18.55
C THR A 307 -13.10 16.23 -17.49
N VAL A 308 -13.46 16.01 -16.23
CA VAL A 308 -12.49 15.81 -15.13
C VAL A 308 -11.66 14.56 -15.35
N PHE A 309 -12.29 13.45 -15.70
CA PHE A 309 -11.60 12.19 -15.94
C PHE A 309 -10.62 12.27 -17.12
N LEU A 310 -11.03 12.89 -18.23
CA LEU A 310 -10.18 13.08 -19.40
C LEU A 310 -8.95 13.94 -19.07
N ASP A 311 -9.13 15.04 -18.33
CA ASP A 311 -8.05 15.92 -17.87
C ASP A 311 -7.05 15.17 -16.97
N GLN A 312 -7.53 14.51 -15.91
CA GLN A 312 -6.70 13.67 -15.02
C GLN A 312 -5.97 12.58 -15.80
N CYS A 313 -6.63 12.00 -16.80
CA CYS A 313 -6.05 10.93 -17.59
C CYS A 313 -5.13 11.41 -18.71
N GLY A 314 -5.03 12.71 -18.98
CA GLY A 314 -4.31 13.24 -20.14
C GLY A 314 -4.85 12.70 -21.47
N LEU A 315 -6.18 12.61 -21.58
CA LEU A 315 -6.91 12.12 -22.74
C LEU A 315 -7.66 13.26 -23.44
N HIS A 316 -7.79 13.19 -24.76
CA HIS A 316 -8.76 13.98 -25.50
C HIS A 316 -10.06 13.17 -25.68
N ASP A 317 -11.08 13.81 -26.25
CA ASP A 317 -12.39 13.20 -26.49
C ASP A 317 -12.34 11.94 -27.36
N THR A 318 -11.26 11.73 -28.11
CA THR A 318 -11.03 10.54 -28.96
C THR A 318 -10.08 9.51 -28.34
N GLY A 319 -9.53 9.79 -27.17
CA GLY A 319 -8.52 8.97 -26.51
C GLY A 319 -9.06 7.70 -25.86
N GLY A 320 -8.14 6.92 -25.30
CA GLY A 320 -8.49 5.75 -24.51
C GLY A 320 -7.32 5.21 -23.70
N LEU A 321 -7.65 4.38 -22.71
CA LEU A 321 -6.68 3.69 -21.86
C LEU A 321 -7.09 2.25 -21.59
N LEU A 322 -6.09 1.38 -21.45
CA LEU A 322 -6.26 -0.03 -21.12
C LEU A 322 -5.86 -0.24 -19.66
N VAL A 323 -6.78 -0.80 -18.88
CA VAL A 323 -6.64 -1.09 -17.45
C VAL A 323 -6.50 -2.60 -17.27
N ARG A 324 -5.55 -3.00 -16.43
CA ARG A 324 -5.32 -4.38 -16.00
C ARG A 324 -6.37 -4.83 -14.97
N PRO A 325 -6.51 -6.14 -14.74
CA PRO A 325 -7.37 -6.66 -13.68
C PRO A 325 -7.04 -6.11 -12.28
N ASP A 326 -5.78 -5.74 -12.01
CA ASP A 326 -5.35 -5.12 -10.74
C ASP A 326 -5.53 -3.59 -10.70
N GLY A 327 -6.36 -3.03 -11.60
CA GLY A 327 -6.71 -1.61 -11.63
C GLY A 327 -5.60 -0.66 -12.08
N HIS A 328 -4.45 -1.18 -12.54
CA HIS A 328 -3.35 -0.36 -13.06
C HIS A 328 -3.45 -0.18 -14.57
N ILE A 329 -3.08 1.00 -15.05
CA ILE A 329 -3.12 1.34 -16.47
C ILE A 329 -1.93 0.66 -17.16
N ALA A 330 -2.19 -0.25 -18.08
CA ALA A 330 -1.14 -0.87 -18.90
C ALA A 330 -0.73 -0.01 -20.08
N TRP A 331 -1.65 0.78 -20.64
CA TRP A 331 -1.42 1.58 -21.83
C TRP A 331 -2.42 2.73 -21.93
N ARG A 332 -1.99 3.82 -22.59
CA ARG A 332 -2.80 5.01 -22.84
C ARG A 332 -2.52 5.54 -24.25
N THR A 333 -3.53 6.14 -24.87
CA THR A 333 -3.37 7.00 -26.05
C THR A 333 -4.25 8.26 -25.94
N PRO A 334 -3.68 9.48 -26.08
CA PRO A 334 -4.47 10.71 -25.95
C PRO A 334 -5.55 10.89 -27.02
N HIS A 335 -5.37 10.30 -28.21
CA HIS A 335 -6.30 10.39 -29.34
C HIS A 335 -6.58 9.01 -29.92
N THR A 336 -7.60 8.86 -30.76
CA THR A 336 -7.84 7.59 -31.44
C THR A 336 -6.61 7.24 -32.28
N PRO A 337 -5.99 6.09 -32.06
CA PRO A 337 -4.76 5.75 -32.73
C PRO A 337 -5.07 5.24 -34.14
N THR A 338 -4.29 5.66 -35.13
CA THR A 338 -4.35 5.08 -36.49
C THR A 338 -3.98 3.60 -36.49
N ASP A 339 -3.09 3.16 -35.57
CA ASP A 339 -2.53 1.80 -35.50
C ASP A 339 -2.67 1.12 -34.11
N GLY A 340 -3.46 1.67 -33.18
CA GLY A 340 -3.27 1.36 -31.74
C GLY A 340 -3.88 0.07 -31.21
N LEU A 341 -4.82 -0.55 -31.95
CA LEU A 341 -5.31 -1.89 -31.61
C LEU A 341 -4.19 -2.96 -31.66
N PRO A 342 -3.35 -3.01 -32.72
CA PRO A 342 -2.12 -3.80 -32.75
C PRO A 342 -1.16 -3.56 -31.58
N THR A 343 -0.94 -2.29 -31.18
CA THR A 343 -0.04 -1.95 -30.07
C THR A 343 -0.57 -2.46 -28.73
N MET A 344 -1.88 -2.31 -28.49
CA MET A 344 -2.56 -2.86 -27.31
C MET A 344 -2.42 -4.39 -27.23
N MET A 345 -2.47 -5.09 -28.37
CA MET A 345 -2.35 -6.56 -28.43
C MET A 345 -0.98 -7.11 -28.00
N ASN A 346 0.05 -6.27 -27.89
CA ASN A 346 1.38 -6.70 -27.48
C ASN A 346 1.56 -6.76 -25.94
N ILE A 347 0.64 -6.20 -25.14
CA ILE A 347 0.75 -6.14 -23.67
C ILE A 347 0.75 -7.54 -23.03
N VAL A 348 0.07 -8.50 -23.67
CA VAL A 348 -0.09 -9.87 -23.18
C VAL A 348 0.88 -10.88 -23.81
N ARG A 349 1.80 -10.41 -24.67
CA ARG A 349 2.73 -11.27 -25.43
C ARG A 349 4.01 -11.60 -24.70
#